data_AF-A0A1Y1IE12-F1
#
_entry.id   AF-A0A1Y1IE12-F1
#
_cell.length_a   1.000
_cell.length_b   1.000
_cell.length_c   1.000
_cell.angle_alpha   90.00
_cell.angle_beta   90.00
_cell.angle_gamma   90.00
#
_symmetry.space_group_name_H-M   'P 1'
#
loop_
_entity.id
_entity.type
_entity.pdbx_description
1 polymer ?
#
loop_
_entity_poly.entity_id
_entity_poly.type
_entity_poly.pdbx_seq_one_letter_code
_entity_poly.pdbx_strand_id
1 'polypeptide(L)'
;MCLTEHSFVEKLARSLQKSVARIEVVSAFPREIICTLQGICSFAHASKVFRQCMQAIHMNLLPAVQRLFSEDYIFLSEDDLYASTESLARLIETLALSSDSRVWMINAGYLQVLAELFRSERLTNETKEQVVNRCALSLLRLFESKECLKAMRETDVLSLLKPYSSLLDNKLPNFWRHVESKLLDDAYSKIEALAELHPILKSLRRADFAIPTVCSWSGCTALESVSTPTFSKCGRCGVVPYCSKEHQKLHWPAHKDHCLPKGAKPFGH
;
A
#
# COMPACT_ATOMS: atom_id res chain seq x y z
N MET A 1 17.17 7.01 -0.58
CA MET A 1 17.27 8.08 0.44
C MET A 1 16.50 7.61 1.66
N CYS A 2 17.16 7.35 2.79
CA CYS A 2 16.46 6.93 4.01
C CYS A 2 15.88 8.18 4.68
N LEU A 3 14.55 8.27 4.75
CA LEU A 3 13.84 9.33 5.45
C LEU A 3 13.97 9.12 6.97
N THR A 4 15.12 9.51 7.54
CA THR A 4 15.43 9.31 8.98
C THR A 4 15.29 10.57 9.82
N GLU A 5 15.44 11.76 9.24
CA GLU A 5 15.32 13.00 9.98
C GLU A 5 13.85 13.38 10.19
N HIS A 6 13.35 13.22 11.41
CA HIS A 6 11.95 13.45 11.76
C HIS A 6 11.44 14.84 11.34
N SER A 7 12.25 15.89 11.53
CA SER A 7 11.87 17.27 11.19
C SER A 7 11.57 17.46 9.70
N PHE A 8 12.36 16.81 8.84
CA PHE A 8 12.20 16.84 7.40
C PHE A 8 10.98 16.02 6.96
N VAL A 9 10.83 14.82 7.53
CA VAL A 9 9.71 13.91 7.21
C VAL A 9 8.37 14.53 7.60
N GLU A 10 8.30 15.23 8.74
CA GLU A 10 7.10 15.94 9.15
C GLU A 10 6.75 17.08 8.18
N LYS A 11 7.72 17.90 7.78
CA LYS A 11 7.52 18.96 6.77
C LYS A 11 7.01 18.38 5.45
N LEU A 12 7.57 17.26 5.00
CA LEU A 12 7.12 16.55 3.81
C LEU A 12 5.67 16.06 3.94
N ALA A 13 5.32 15.41 5.07
CA ALA A 13 3.97 14.93 5.32
C ALA A 13 2.95 16.09 5.32
N ARG A 14 3.28 17.22 5.95
CA ARG A 14 2.45 18.44 5.93
C ARG A 14 2.32 19.04 4.53
N SER A 15 3.39 19.02 3.73
CA SER A 15 3.33 19.48 2.34
C SER A 15 2.38 18.62 1.51
N LEU A 16 2.43 17.30 1.66
CA LEU A 16 1.53 16.38 0.96
C LEU A 16 0.08 16.53 1.46
N GLN A 17 -0.15 16.72 2.76
CA GLN A 17 -1.48 17.03 3.30
C GLN A 17 -2.08 18.29 2.67
N LYS A 18 -1.28 19.35 2.50
CA LYS A 18 -1.71 20.58 1.81
C LYS A 18 -2.06 20.31 0.34
N SER A 19 -1.28 19.48 -0.35
CA SER A 19 -1.62 19.07 -1.73
C SER A 19 -2.92 18.29 -1.79
N VAL A 20 -3.18 17.38 -0.84
CA VAL A 20 -4.45 16.65 -0.73
C VAL A 20 -5.62 17.63 -0.52
N ALA A 21 -5.47 18.62 0.36
CA ALA A 21 -6.51 19.62 0.58
C ALA A 21 -6.83 20.44 -0.69
N ARG A 22 -5.88 20.62 -1.62
CA ARG A 22 -6.15 21.29 -2.92
C ARG A 22 -7.08 20.50 -3.84
N ILE A 23 -7.11 19.17 -3.69
CA ILE A 23 -8.01 18.28 -4.43
C ILE A 23 -9.47 18.59 -4.07
N GLU A 24 -9.72 18.94 -2.81
CA GLU A 24 -11.06 19.26 -2.30
C GLU A 24 -11.65 20.51 -2.97
N VAL A 25 -10.81 21.49 -3.33
CA VAL A 25 -11.24 22.82 -3.82
C VAL A 25 -11.26 22.93 -5.35
N VAL A 26 -11.21 21.81 -6.09
CA VAL A 26 -11.28 21.76 -7.59
C VAL A 26 -10.09 22.44 -8.30
N SER A 27 -9.07 22.86 -7.55
CA SER A 27 -7.91 23.56 -8.10
C SER A 27 -6.78 22.63 -8.60
N ALA A 28 -6.88 21.33 -8.32
CA ALA A 28 -5.80 20.38 -8.59
C ALA A 28 -5.90 19.80 -10.02
N PHE A 29 -4.78 19.82 -10.73
CA PHE A 29 -4.68 19.14 -12.03
C PHE A 29 -4.63 17.60 -11.83
N PRO A 30 -5.17 16.79 -12.76
CA PRO A 30 -5.13 15.32 -12.68
C PRO A 30 -3.76 14.75 -12.31
N ARG A 31 -2.71 15.25 -12.97
CA ARG A 31 -1.32 14.85 -12.72
C ARG A 31 -0.85 15.17 -11.30
N GLU A 32 -1.29 16.29 -10.72
CA GLU A 32 -0.95 16.67 -9.36
C GLU A 32 -1.58 15.70 -8.34
N ILE A 33 -2.84 15.31 -8.57
CA ILE A 33 -3.55 14.31 -7.74
C ILE A 33 -2.77 13.00 -7.75
N ILE A 34 -2.49 12.48 -8.94
CA ILE A 34 -1.80 11.19 -9.12
C ILE A 34 -0.44 11.24 -8.45
N CYS A 35 0.39 12.25 -8.74
CA CYS A 35 1.71 12.37 -8.13
C CYS A 35 1.65 12.52 -6.61
N THR A 36 0.66 13.23 -6.08
CA THR A 36 0.47 13.41 -4.63
C THR A 36 0.13 12.07 -3.98
N LEU A 37 -0.86 11.34 -4.51
CA LEU A 37 -1.29 10.04 -3.97
C LEU A 37 -0.19 8.99 -4.08
N GLN A 38 0.50 8.92 -5.24
CA GLN A 38 1.67 8.06 -5.43
C GLN A 38 2.80 8.42 -4.47
N GLY A 39 3.06 9.70 -4.24
CA GLY A 39 4.06 10.17 -3.28
C GLY A 39 3.74 9.71 -1.86
N ILE A 40 2.51 9.95 -1.40
CA ILE A 40 2.05 9.50 -0.07
C ILE A 40 2.18 7.98 0.07
N CYS A 41 1.68 7.22 -0.90
CA CYS A 41 1.82 5.76 -0.92
C CYS A 41 3.28 5.33 -0.83
N SER A 42 4.15 5.91 -1.67
CA SER A 42 5.57 5.55 -1.73
C SER A 42 6.30 5.85 -0.42
N PHE A 43 6.06 7.01 0.19
CA PHE A 43 6.69 7.38 1.45
C PHE A 43 6.13 6.60 2.65
N ALA A 44 4.82 6.37 2.70
CA ALA A 44 4.18 5.54 3.71
C ALA A 44 4.71 4.09 3.66
N HIS A 45 5.01 3.60 2.45
CA HIS A 45 5.62 2.28 2.27
C HIS A 45 7.05 2.25 2.79
N ALA A 46 7.88 3.20 2.35
CA ALA A 46 9.31 3.21 2.62
C ALA A 46 9.69 3.64 4.04
N SER A 47 8.83 4.36 4.78
CA SER A 47 9.21 4.98 6.05
C SER A 47 8.16 4.84 7.14
N LYS A 48 8.53 4.12 8.20
CA LYS A 48 7.80 4.10 9.48
C LYS A 48 7.66 5.51 10.07
N VAL A 49 8.72 6.31 10.00
CA VAL A 49 8.71 7.70 10.50
C VAL A 49 7.66 8.52 9.75
N PHE A 50 7.54 8.34 8.42
CA PHE A 50 6.52 9.03 7.63
C PHE A 50 5.09 8.64 8.06
N ARG A 51 4.83 7.34 8.28
CA ARG A 51 3.53 6.89 8.81
C ARG A 51 3.23 7.49 10.18
N GLN A 52 4.22 7.57 11.08
CA GLN A 52 4.07 8.23 12.38
C GLN A 52 3.77 9.73 12.24
N CYS A 53 4.41 10.42 11.29
CA CYS A 53 4.08 11.80 10.98
C CYS A 53 2.66 11.96 10.44
N MET A 54 2.20 11.07 9.53
CA MET A 54 0.80 11.06 9.06
C MET A 54 -0.18 10.94 10.23
N GLN A 55 0.12 10.07 11.20
CA GLN A 55 -0.67 9.90 12.42
C GLN A 55 -0.71 11.18 13.25
N ALA A 56 0.46 11.76 13.53
CA ALA A 56 0.60 12.95 14.38
C ALA A 56 -0.10 14.19 13.80
N ILE A 57 -0.19 14.31 12.47
CA ILE A 57 -0.88 15.43 11.81
C ILE A 57 -2.34 15.10 11.46
N HIS A 58 -2.86 13.96 11.92
CA HIS A 58 -4.20 13.46 11.60
C HIS A 58 -4.51 13.55 10.10
N MET A 59 -3.58 13.06 9.26
CA MET A 59 -3.77 13.09 7.82
C MET A 59 -5.06 12.35 7.45
N ASN A 60 -6.01 13.05 6.86
CA ASN A 60 -7.30 12.53 6.42
C ASN A 60 -7.40 12.67 4.90
N LEU A 61 -7.59 11.55 4.21
CA LEU A 61 -7.76 11.54 2.75
C LEU A 61 -9.22 11.47 2.32
N LEU A 62 -10.15 11.18 3.24
CA LEU A 62 -11.54 10.91 2.90
C LEU A 62 -12.22 12.05 2.12
N PRO A 63 -12.11 13.33 2.51
CA PRO A 63 -12.77 14.40 1.77
C PRO A 63 -12.24 14.54 0.33
N ALA A 64 -10.91 14.46 0.15
CA ALA A 64 -10.29 14.48 -1.18
C ALA A 64 -10.71 13.28 -2.04
N VAL A 65 -10.83 12.09 -1.44
CA VAL A 65 -11.30 10.87 -2.10
C VAL A 65 -12.76 11.00 -2.51
N GLN A 66 -13.64 11.44 -1.60
CA GLN A 66 -15.05 11.67 -1.91
C GLN A 66 -15.22 12.68 -3.04
N ARG A 67 -14.39 13.72 -3.07
CA ARG A 67 -14.37 14.68 -4.18
C ARG A 67 -13.92 14.03 -5.49
N LEU A 68 -12.87 13.23 -5.46
CA LEU A 68 -12.36 12.50 -6.63
C LEU A 68 -13.44 11.60 -7.27
N PHE A 69 -14.27 10.95 -6.45
CA PHE A 69 -15.34 10.08 -6.89
C PHE A 69 -16.69 10.78 -7.08
N SER A 70 -16.77 12.09 -6.84
CA SER A 70 -18.00 12.84 -7.10
C SER A 70 -18.25 13.01 -8.59
N GLU A 71 -19.53 13.06 -8.99
CA GLU A 71 -19.92 13.28 -10.38
C GLU A 71 -19.43 14.63 -10.92
N ASP A 72 -19.26 15.62 -10.04
CA ASP A 72 -18.73 16.94 -10.38
C ASP A 72 -17.26 16.91 -10.84
N TYR A 73 -16.53 15.82 -10.57
CA TYR A 73 -15.12 15.68 -10.93
C TYR A 73 -14.96 15.02 -12.32
N ILE A 74 -15.48 15.71 -13.34
CA ILE A 74 -15.60 15.21 -14.73
C ILE A 74 -14.25 15.25 -15.47
N PHE A 75 -13.26 16.01 -14.97
CA PHE A 75 -12.02 16.31 -15.70
C PHE A 75 -10.97 15.19 -15.73
N LEU A 76 -11.22 14.04 -15.11
CA LEU A 76 -10.29 12.91 -15.14
C LEU A 76 -10.57 12.02 -16.33
N SER A 77 -9.52 11.73 -17.09
CA SER A 77 -9.53 10.59 -18.00
C SER A 77 -9.70 9.29 -17.21
N GLU A 78 -10.12 8.23 -17.90
CA GLU A 78 -10.23 6.91 -17.29
C GLU A 78 -8.89 6.43 -16.72
N ASP A 79 -7.79 6.67 -17.44
CA ASP A 79 -6.43 6.35 -17.00
C ASP A 79 -6.02 7.13 -15.73
N ASP A 80 -6.36 8.43 -15.67
CA ASP A 80 -6.06 9.25 -14.50
C ASP A 80 -6.84 8.80 -13.26
N LEU A 81 -8.12 8.44 -13.48
CA LEU A 81 -8.97 7.91 -12.42
C LEU A 81 -8.42 6.58 -11.92
N TYR A 82 -8.07 5.66 -12.82
CA TYR A 82 -7.46 4.38 -12.47
C TYR A 82 -6.14 4.57 -11.72
N ALA A 83 -5.24 5.43 -12.20
CA ALA A 83 -3.98 5.70 -11.53
C ALA A 83 -4.18 6.24 -10.10
N SER A 84 -5.21 7.06 -9.90
CA SER A 84 -5.57 7.60 -8.60
C SER A 84 -6.19 6.55 -7.67
N THR A 85 -7.13 5.74 -8.16
CA THR A 85 -7.77 4.66 -7.38
C THR A 85 -6.77 3.59 -6.97
N GLU A 86 -5.89 3.21 -7.89
CA GLU A 86 -4.83 2.24 -7.64
C GLU A 86 -3.83 2.76 -6.60
N SER A 87 -3.46 4.05 -6.67
CA SER A 87 -2.59 4.67 -5.66
C SER A 87 -3.21 4.67 -4.26
N LEU A 88 -4.53 4.88 -4.15
CA LEU A 88 -5.27 4.81 -2.89
C LEU A 88 -5.35 3.38 -2.36
N ALA A 89 -5.67 2.40 -3.22
CA ALA A 89 -5.70 1.00 -2.84
C ALA A 89 -4.35 0.52 -2.32
N ARG A 90 -3.25 0.90 -2.98
CA ARG A 90 -1.88 0.60 -2.55
C ARG A 90 -1.50 1.27 -1.23
N LEU A 91 -1.98 2.49 -0.99
CA LEU A 91 -1.78 3.16 0.29
C LEU A 91 -2.50 2.41 1.41
N ILE A 92 -3.76 2.04 1.22
CA ILE A 92 -4.53 1.24 2.18
C ILE A 92 -3.81 -0.08 2.47
N GLU A 93 -3.36 -0.79 1.42
CA GLU A 93 -2.60 -2.04 1.55
C GLU A 93 -1.32 -1.84 2.37
N THR A 94 -0.57 -0.77 2.07
CA THR A 94 0.66 -0.42 2.79
C THR A 94 0.41 -0.18 4.28
N LEU A 95 -0.65 0.56 4.62
CA LEU A 95 -1.02 0.85 6.00
C LEU A 95 -1.55 -0.40 6.72
N ALA A 96 -2.26 -1.28 6.01
CA ALA A 96 -2.76 -2.55 6.56
C ALA A 96 -1.62 -3.55 6.79
N LEU A 97 -0.61 -3.60 5.93
CA LEU A 97 0.54 -4.49 6.11
C LEU A 97 1.42 -4.07 7.31
N SER A 98 1.57 -2.77 7.53
CA SER A 98 2.42 -2.17 8.57
C SER A 98 1.73 -2.16 9.94
N SER A 99 2.26 -2.91 10.91
CA SER A 99 1.65 -3.05 12.24
C SER A 99 1.51 -1.72 13.00
N ASP A 100 2.42 -0.77 12.77
CA ASP A 100 2.42 0.55 13.40
C ASP A 100 1.32 1.49 12.89
N SER A 101 0.57 1.14 11.83
CA SER A 101 -0.46 2.01 11.25
C SER A 101 -1.87 1.43 11.23
N ARG A 102 -2.06 0.14 11.52
CA ARG A 102 -3.36 -0.54 11.30
C ARG A 102 -4.52 0.03 12.11
N VAL A 103 -4.34 0.14 13.43
CA VAL A 103 -5.40 0.66 14.32
C VAL A 103 -5.69 2.13 13.99
N TRP A 104 -4.63 2.90 13.72
CA TRP A 104 -4.79 4.30 13.34
C TRP A 104 -5.57 4.47 12.03
N MET A 105 -5.26 3.71 10.96
CA MET A 105 -5.95 3.89 9.68
C MET A 105 -7.46 3.57 9.80
N ILE A 106 -7.83 2.62 10.66
CA ILE A 106 -9.24 2.32 10.97
C ILE A 106 -9.88 3.55 11.62
N ASN A 107 -9.28 4.06 12.70
CA ASN A 107 -9.80 5.22 13.44
C ASN A 107 -9.79 6.53 12.62
N ALA A 108 -8.86 6.67 11.67
CA ALA A 108 -8.74 7.81 10.79
C ALA A 108 -9.70 7.76 9.59
N GLY A 109 -10.51 6.70 9.47
CA GLY A 109 -11.55 6.61 8.44
C GLY A 109 -11.08 6.08 7.08
N TYR A 110 -9.96 5.36 7.01
CA TYR A 110 -9.48 4.79 5.74
C TYR A 110 -10.35 3.62 5.25
N LEU A 111 -11.19 3.04 6.09
CA LEU A 111 -12.15 2.02 5.66
C LEU A 111 -13.31 2.63 4.86
N GLN A 112 -13.63 3.90 5.09
CA GLN A 112 -14.56 4.67 4.26
C GLN A 112 -13.94 4.93 2.89
N VAL A 113 -12.65 5.26 2.82
CA VAL A 113 -11.92 5.35 1.53
C VAL A 113 -11.99 4.02 0.78
N LEU A 114 -11.82 2.90 1.48
CA LEU A 114 -11.95 1.55 0.92
C LEU A 114 -13.36 1.30 0.37
N ALA A 115 -14.40 1.68 1.10
CA ALA A 115 -15.79 1.59 0.63
C ALA A 115 -16.04 2.45 -0.62
N GLU A 116 -15.48 3.65 -0.71
CA GLU A 116 -15.55 4.50 -1.91
C GLU A 116 -14.89 3.84 -3.12
N LEU A 117 -13.77 3.13 -2.91
CA LEU A 117 -13.10 2.38 -3.98
C LEU A 117 -13.98 1.22 -4.50
N PHE A 118 -14.72 0.54 -3.63
CA PHE A 118 -15.68 -0.50 -4.05
C PHE A 118 -16.88 0.08 -4.82
N ARG A 119 -17.35 1.26 -4.39
CA ARG A 119 -18.48 1.96 -5.00
C ARG A 119 -18.18 2.46 -6.41
N SER A 120 -16.92 2.76 -6.73
CA SER A 120 -16.54 3.35 -8.02
C SER A 120 -17.05 2.54 -9.22
N GLU A 121 -17.97 3.12 -9.99
CA GLU A 121 -18.53 2.53 -11.22
C GLU A 121 -17.80 3.01 -12.49
N ARG A 122 -16.96 4.03 -12.36
CA ARG A 122 -16.26 4.69 -13.48
C ARG A 122 -15.03 3.92 -14.01
N LEU A 123 -14.69 2.79 -13.41
CA LEU A 123 -13.54 1.96 -13.80
C LEU A 123 -13.99 0.82 -14.72
N THR A 124 -13.17 0.43 -15.71
CA THR A 124 -13.37 -0.85 -16.42
C THR A 124 -13.45 -2.03 -15.45
N ASN A 125 -14.11 -3.11 -15.87
CA ASN A 125 -14.19 -4.34 -15.08
C ASN A 125 -12.81 -4.89 -14.68
N GLU A 126 -11.82 -4.82 -15.58
CA GLU A 126 -10.46 -5.31 -15.32
C GLU A 126 -9.71 -4.46 -14.29
N THR A 127 -9.70 -3.13 -14.47
CA THR A 127 -9.04 -2.22 -13.53
C THR A 127 -9.71 -2.22 -12.16
N LYS A 128 -11.05 -2.26 -12.14
CA LYS A 128 -11.85 -2.39 -10.92
C LYS A 128 -11.51 -3.67 -10.16
N GLU A 129 -11.32 -4.79 -10.86
CA GLU A 129 -10.96 -6.05 -10.23
C GLU A 129 -9.63 -5.98 -9.47
N GLN A 130 -8.60 -5.33 -10.05
CA GLN A 130 -7.31 -5.17 -9.39
C GLN A 130 -7.42 -4.36 -8.08
N VAL A 131 -8.14 -3.24 -8.13
CA VAL A 131 -8.41 -2.38 -6.96
C VAL A 131 -9.19 -3.14 -5.88
N VAL A 132 -10.24 -3.89 -6.27
CA VAL A 132 -11.05 -4.69 -5.34
C VAL A 132 -10.22 -5.77 -4.66
N ASN A 133 -9.38 -6.48 -5.43
CA ASN A 133 -8.54 -7.55 -4.90
C ASN A 133 -7.55 -7.03 -3.84
N ARG A 134 -6.93 -5.86 -4.07
CA ARG A 134 -6.06 -5.21 -3.06
C ARG A 134 -6.81 -4.80 -1.80
N CYS A 135 -8.00 -4.22 -1.96
CA CYS A 135 -8.82 -3.80 -0.84
C CYS A 135 -9.26 -5.03 -0.01
N ALA A 136 -9.66 -6.12 -0.66
CA ALA A 136 -10.00 -7.37 0.00
C ALA A 136 -8.80 -7.98 0.75
N LEU A 137 -7.60 -7.99 0.15
CA LEU A 137 -6.37 -8.38 0.83
C LEU A 137 -6.09 -7.50 2.06
N SER A 138 -6.26 -6.19 1.93
CA SER A 138 -6.08 -5.26 3.05
C SER A 138 -7.00 -5.60 4.21
N LEU A 139 -8.27 -5.92 3.95
CA LEU A 139 -9.24 -6.36 4.96
C LEU A 139 -8.78 -7.66 5.65
N LEU A 140 -8.38 -8.68 4.88
CA LEU A 140 -7.87 -9.94 5.45
C LEU A 140 -6.70 -9.69 6.40
N ARG A 141 -5.79 -8.78 6.02
CA ARG A 141 -4.64 -8.43 6.85
C ARG A 141 -5.04 -7.73 8.15
N LEU A 142 -6.08 -6.90 8.12
CA LEU A 142 -6.61 -6.26 9.32
C LEU A 142 -7.28 -7.29 10.25
N PHE A 143 -7.99 -8.28 9.72
CA PHE A 143 -8.63 -9.34 10.52
C PHE A 143 -7.66 -10.24 11.29
N GLU A 144 -6.37 -10.26 10.93
CA GLU A 144 -5.36 -11.01 11.66
C GLU A 144 -4.99 -10.39 13.02
N SER A 145 -5.33 -9.13 13.27
CA SER A 145 -5.05 -8.43 14.55
C SER A 145 -6.32 -8.29 15.38
N LYS A 146 -6.26 -8.72 16.64
CA LYS A 146 -7.37 -8.57 17.59
C LYS A 146 -7.68 -7.10 17.88
N GLU A 147 -6.65 -6.27 17.95
CA GLU A 147 -6.75 -4.83 18.15
C GLU A 147 -7.49 -4.17 16.97
N CYS A 148 -7.16 -4.59 15.74
CA CYS A 148 -7.88 -4.13 14.55
C CYS A 148 -9.34 -4.59 14.54
N LEU A 149 -9.62 -5.87 14.84
CA LEU A 149 -11.01 -6.36 14.90
C LEU A 149 -11.85 -5.57 15.90
N LYS A 150 -11.29 -5.30 17.08
CA LYS A 150 -11.94 -4.44 18.07
C LYS A 150 -12.24 -3.05 17.51
N ALA A 151 -11.24 -2.37 16.92
CA ALA A 151 -11.43 -1.05 16.33
C ALA A 151 -12.45 -1.04 15.17
N MET A 152 -12.46 -2.08 14.33
CA MET A 152 -13.43 -2.24 13.24
C MET A 152 -14.85 -2.43 13.75
N ARG A 153 -15.05 -3.17 14.84
CA ARG A 153 -16.36 -3.30 15.51
C ARG A 153 -16.81 -1.96 16.09
N GLU A 154 -15.91 -1.23 16.76
CA GLU A 154 -16.21 0.09 17.35
C GLU A 154 -16.60 1.15 16.30
N THR A 155 -16.07 1.03 15.08
CA THR A 155 -16.37 1.92 13.95
C THR A 155 -17.49 1.41 13.02
N ASP A 156 -18.21 0.35 13.41
CA ASP A 156 -19.30 -0.28 12.64
C ASP A 156 -18.94 -0.57 11.17
N VAL A 157 -17.76 -1.14 10.96
CA VAL A 157 -17.27 -1.49 9.61
C VAL A 157 -18.19 -2.49 8.90
N LEU A 158 -18.92 -3.31 9.66
CA LEU A 158 -19.82 -4.28 9.07
C LEU A 158 -20.93 -3.58 8.28
N SER A 159 -21.60 -2.58 8.86
CA SER A 159 -22.61 -1.79 8.16
C SER A 159 -22.03 -1.05 6.97
N LEU A 160 -20.80 -0.52 7.10
CA LEU A 160 -20.09 0.18 6.03
C LEU A 160 -19.84 -0.72 4.80
N LEU A 161 -19.45 -1.99 5.02
CA LEU A 161 -19.07 -2.89 3.93
C LEU A 161 -20.23 -3.74 3.38
N LYS A 162 -21.33 -3.87 4.12
CA LYS A 162 -22.49 -4.71 3.75
C LYS A 162 -23.04 -4.46 2.34
N PRO A 163 -23.15 -3.21 1.84
CA PRO A 163 -23.60 -2.95 0.47
C PRO A 163 -22.73 -3.63 -0.61
N TYR A 164 -21.47 -3.94 -0.30
CA TYR A 164 -20.49 -4.52 -1.22
C TYR A 164 -20.28 -6.03 -1.01
N SER A 165 -21.10 -6.68 -0.19
CA SER A 165 -21.03 -8.11 0.12
C SER A 165 -21.01 -8.99 -1.14
N SER A 166 -21.91 -8.74 -2.09
CA SER A 166 -21.98 -9.48 -3.35
C SER A 166 -20.75 -9.27 -4.23
N LEU A 167 -20.24 -8.03 -4.31
CA LEU A 167 -19.00 -7.71 -5.05
C LEU A 167 -17.82 -8.51 -4.48
N LEU A 168 -17.71 -8.56 -3.16
CA LEU A 168 -16.65 -9.27 -2.45
C LEU A 168 -16.76 -10.79 -2.65
N ASP A 169 -17.95 -11.37 -2.50
CA ASP A 169 -18.17 -12.80 -2.67
C ASP A 169 -18.00 -13.28 -4.12
N ASN A 170 -18.38 -12.46 -5.10
CA ASN A 170 -18.20 -12.79 -6.51
C ASN A 170 -16.72 -12.92 -6.89
N LYS A 171 -15.83 -12.17 -6.22
CA LYS A 171 -14.38 -12.20 -6.47
C LYS A 171 -13.67 -13.23 -5.61
N LEU A 172 -14.16 -13.44 -4.39
CA LEU A 172 -13.58 -14.33 -3.40
C LEU A 172 -14.72 -15.13 -2.75
N PRO A 173 -15.02 -16.36 -3.22
CA PRO A 173 -16.15 -17.12 -2.70
C PRO A 173 -16.14 -17.27 -1.18
N ASN A 174 -17.27 -16.93 -0.54
CA ASN A 174 -17.46 -16.95 0.92
C ASN A 174 -16.65 -15.89 1.70
N PHE A 175 -16.06 -14.90 1.03
CA PHE A 175 -15.33 -13.83 1.68
C PHE A 175 -16.23 -12.99 2.60
N TRP A 176 -17.44 -12.64 2.18
CA TRP A 176 -18.35 -11.86 2.99
C TRP A 176 -18.77 -12.62 4.25
N ARG A 177 -19.09 -13.91 4.13
CA ARG A 177 -19.37 -14.77 5.29
C ARG A 177 -18.20 -14.76 6.28
N HIS A 178 -16.96 -14.71 5.78
CA HIS A 178 -15.79 -14.58 6.65
C HIS A 178 -15.71 -13.21 7.34
N VAL A 179 -15.94 -12.12 6.60
CA VAL A 179 -15.99 -10.75 7.17
C VAL A 179 -17.03 -10.69 8.29
N GLU A 180 -18.26 -11.18 8.03
CA GLU A 180 -19.34 -11.26 9.02
C GLU A 180 -18.93 -12.08 10.22
N SER A 181 -18.40 -13.29 10.01
CA SER A 181 -17.95 -14.15 11.09
C SER A 181 -16.92 -13.47 11.97
N LYS A 182 -15.89 -12.80 11.40
CA LYS A 182 -14.85 -12.13 12.19
C LYS A 182 -15.34 -10.90 12.94
N LEU A 183 -16.25 -10.13 12.35
CA LEU A 183 -16.75 -8.90 12.96
C LEU A 183 -17.85 -9.17 13.99
N LEU A 184 -18.70 -10.19 13.80
CA LEU A 184 -19.78 -10.54 14.72
C LEU A 184 -19.37 -11.53 15.81
N ASP A 185 -18.55 -12.51 15.47
CA ASP A 185 -18.19 -13.61 16.35
C ASP A 185 -16.67 -13.60 16.59
N ASP A 186 -16.26 -13.54 17.86
CA ASP A 186 -14.83 -13.68 18.19
C ASP A 186 -14.36 -15.14 18.01
N ALA A 187 -15.27 -16.07 17.69
CA ALA A 187 -14.94 -17.43 17.33
C ALA A 187 -13.98 -17.45 16.13
N TYR A 188 -12.74 -17.80 16.44
CA TYR A 188 -11.69 -17.97 15.46
C TYR A 188 -12.01 -19.17 14.56
N SER A 189 -12.72 -18.93 13.46
CA SER A 189 -12.69 -19.83 12.31
C SER A 189 -11.40 -19.53 11.52
N LYS A 190 -10.57 -20.56 11.36
CA LYS A 190 -9.45 -20.53 10.43
C LYS A 190 -10.06 -20.67 9.04
N ILE A 191 -9.86 -19.70 8.14
CA ILE A 191 -10.38 -19.85 6.78
C ILE A 191 -9.52 -20.89 6.08
N GLU A 192 -10.12 -22.01 5.69
CA GLU A 192 -9.49 -22.92 4.73
C GLU A 192 -9.25 -22.21 3.38
N ALA A 193 -10.17 -21.31 2.98
CA ALA A 193 -10.03 -20.52 1.74
C ALA A 193 -8.83 -19.54 1.73
N LEU A 194 -8.26 -19.15 2.87
CA LEU A 194 -7.03 -18.32 2.85
C LEU A 194 -5.83 -19.09 2.28
N ALA A 195 -5.85 -20.42 2.37
CA ALA A 195 -4.82 -21.28 1.78
C ALA A 195 -4.86 -21.21 0.25
N GLU A 196 -6.06 -21.10 -0.34
CA GLU A 196 -6.24 -20.94 -1.79
C GLU A 196 -5.87 -19.54 -2.28
N LEU A 197 -6.02 -18.53 -1.41
CA LEU A 197 -5.56 -17.17 -1.69
C LEU A 197 -4.04 -17.02 -1.54
N HIS A 198 -3.36 -17.94 -0.85
CA HIS A 198 -1.92 -17.84 -0.59
C HIS A 198 -1.06 -17.58 -1.83
N PRO A 199 -1.28 -18.22 -3.01
CA PRO A 199 -0.54 -17.92 -4.24
C PRO A 199 -0.80 -16.48 -4.76
N ILE A 200 -2.05 -16.01 -4.70
CA ILE A 200 -2.44 -14.64 -5.10
C ILE A 200 -1.85 -13.62 -4.12
N LEU A 201 -1.90 -13.90 -2.82
CA LEU A 201 -1.27 -13.09 -1.78
C LEU A 201 0.25 -13.02 -1.97
N LYS A 202 0.87 -14.12 -2.41
CA LYS A 202 2.30 -14.20 -2.70
C LYS A 202 2.68 -13.47 -4.00
N SER A 203 1.80 -13.46 -5.01
CA SER A 203 2.03 -12.70 -6.24
C SER A 203 1.84 -11.20 -6.02
N LEU A 204 0.79 -10.77 -5.33
CA LEU A 204 0.56 -9.36 -4.98
C LEU A 204 1.73 -8.77 -4.17
N ARG A 205 2.27 -9.53 -3.20
CA ARG A 205 3.49 -9.14 -2.47
C ARG A 205 4.72 -8.91 -3.36
N ARG A 206 4.79 -9.54 -4.54
CA ARG A 206 5.96 -9.50 -5.43
C ARG A 206 5.78 -8.58 -6.63
N ALA A 207 4.56 -8.48 -7.16
CA ALA A 207 4.28 -7.81 -8.42
C ALA A 207 4.19 -6.28 -8.27
N ASP A 208 3.70 -5.78 -7.14
CA ASP A 208 3.18 -4.41 -7.11
C ASP A 208 4.05 -3.40 -6.37
N PHE A 209 4.89 -3.88 -5.45
CA PHE A 209 5.77 -3.05 -4.62
C PHE A 209 7.22 -3.00 -5.07
N ALA A 210 7.54 -3.64 -6.20
CA ALA A 210 8.83 -3.41 -6.81
C ALA A 210 8.82 -1.96 -7.34
N ILE A 211 9.23 -0.99 -6.51
CA ILE A 211 10.22 -0.03 -6.98
C ILE A 211 11.22 -0.96 -7.68
N PRO A 212 11.27 -0.95 -9.02
CA PRO A 212 11.97 -1.99 -9.74
C PRO A 212 13.36 -2.04 -9.13
N THR A 213 13.73 -3.22 -8.61
CA THR A 213 15.01 -3.34 -7.94
C THR A 213 16.03 -3.02 -9.01
N VAL A 214 16.69 -1.87 -8.89
CA VAL A 214 17.74 -1.47 -9.82
C VAL A 214 19.04 -2.11 -9.38
N CYS A 215 19.90 -2.42 -10.32
CA CYS A 215 21.26 -2.78 -9.98
C CYS A 215 21.90 -1.57 -9.26
N SER A 216 22.61 -1.84 -8.16
CA SER A 216 23.22 -0.76 -7.37
C SER A 216 24.47 -0.15 -7.99
N TRP A 217 24.97 -0.71 -9.09
CA TRP A 217 26.03 -0.06 -9.85
C TRP A 217 25.44 1.08 -10.69
N SER A 218 25.92 2.30 -10.50
CA SER A 218 25.36 3.52 -11.10
C SER A 218 25.39 3.56 -12.62
N GLY A 219 26.23 2.76 -13.27
CA GLY A 219 26.28 2.61 -14.73
C GLY A 219 25.25 1.62 -15.30
N CYS A 220 24.44 0.97 -14.46
CA CYS A 220 23.50 -0.05 -14.88
C CYS A 220 22.06 0.46 -14.87
N THR A 221 21.32 0.16 -15.94
CA THR A 221 19.89 0.43 -16.07
C THR A 221 19.03 -0.83 -15.95
N ALA A 222 19.62 -1.96 -15.55
CA ALA A 222 18.87 -3.21 -15.38
C ALA A 222 17.86 -3.08 -14.24
N LEU A 223 16.64 -3.54 -14.52
CA LEU A 223 15.51 -3.58 -13.62
C LEU A 223 15.14 -5.04 -13.34
N GLU A 224 15.00 -5.38 -12.07
CA GLU A 224 14.40 -6.65 -11.67
C GLU A 224 12.88 -6.56 -11.86
N SER A 225 12.36 -7.39 -12.76
CA SER A 225 10.93 -7.60 -12.98
C SER A 225 10.54 -9.05 -12.69
N VAL A 226 9.23 -9.31 -12.66
CA VAL A 226 8.66 -10.66 -12.49
C VAL A 226 9.12 -11.63 -13.59
N SER A 227 9.48 -11.13 -14.78
CA SER A 227 9.94 -11.93 -15.91
C SER A 227 11.46 -12.08 -16.01
N THR A 228 12.24 -11.37 -15.18
CA THR A 228 13.71 -11.44 -15.19
C THR A 228 14.25 -12.29 -14.03
N PRO A 229 15.46 -12.86 -14.17
CA PRO A 229 16.12 -13.53 -13.06
C PRO A 229 16.29 -12.60 -11.85
N THR A 230 16.03 -13.14 -10.65
CA THR A 230 16.18 -12.41 -9.40
C THR A 230 17.61 -11.90 -9.25
N PHE A 231 17.77 -10.62 -8.90
CA PHE A 231 19.08 -10.01 -8.71
C PHE A 231 19.80 -10.66 -7.53
N SER A 232 21.09 -10.94 -7.72
CA SER A 232 21.94 -11.40 -6.63
C SER A 232 22.14 -10.27 -5.62
N LYS A 233 22.08 -10.58 -4.32
CA LYS A 233 22.33 -9.59 -3.26
C LYS A 233 23.76 -9.74 -2.74
N CYS A 234 24.32 -8.64 -2.22
CA CYS A 234 25.63 -8.67 -1.56
C CYS A 234 25.66 -9.75 -0.47
N GLY A 235 26.53 -10.74 -0.59
CA GLY A 235 26.59 -11.87 0.35
C GLY A 235 26.97 -11.49 1.79
N ARG A 236 27.41 -10.24 2.04
CA ARG A 236 27.70 -9.74 3.39
C ARG A 236 26.49 -9.05 4.03
N CYS A 237 26.00 -7.98 3.43
CA CYS A 237 24.90 -7.21 4.03
C CYS A 237 23.51 -7.74 3.67
N GLY A 238 23.37 -8.47 2.57
CA GLY A 238 22.07 -8.91 2.04
C GLY A 238 21.19 -7.78 1.49
N VAL A 239 21.66 -6.53 1.51
CA VAL A 239 20.85 -5.34 1.16
C VAL A 239 20.98 -4.97 -0.30
N VAL A 240 22.21 -4.94 -0.83
CA VAL A 240 22.51 -4.28 -2.11
C VAL A 240 22.35 -5.27 -3.28
N PRO A 241 21.43 -5.02 -4.24
CA PRO A 241 21.15 -5.90 -5.38
C PRO A 241 22.06 -5.66 -6.60
N TYR A 242 22.38 -6.74 -7.31
CA TYR A 242 23.22 -6.78 -8.50
C TYR A 242 22.67 -7.77 -9.54
N CYS A 243 22.53 -7.32 -10.78
CA CYS A 243 22.16 -8.19 -11.89
C CYS A 243 23.30 -9.14 -12.32
N SER A 244 24.55 -8.90 -11.91
CA SER A 244 25.71 -9.74 -12.22
C SER A 244 26.83 -9.64 -11.18
N LYS A 245 27.77 -10.61 -11.17
CA LYS A 245 28.96 -10.58 -10.29
C LYS A 245 29.92 -9.47 -10.68
N GLU A 246 29.94 -9.10 -11.96
CA GLU A 246 30.76 -8.04 -12.54
C GLU A 246 30.34 -6.69 -11.95
N HIS A 247 29.03 -6.40 -11.91
CA HIS A 247 28.52 -5.17 -11.32
C HIS A 247 28.76 -5.11 -9.81
N GLN A 248 28.72 -6.25 -9.11
CA GLN A 248 29.12 -6.31 -7.71
C GLN A 248 30.59 -5.90 -7.53
N LYS A 249 31.52 -6.39 -8.38
CA LYS A 249 32.94 -6.02 -8.32
C LYS A 249 33.15 -4.54 -8.63
N LEU A 250 32.45 -3.99 -9.62
CA LEU A 250 32.54 -2.57 -10.01
C LEU A 250 32.00 -1.65 -8.91
N HIS A 251 30.93 -2.04 -8.22
CA HIS A 251 30.33 -1.26 -7.13
C HIS A 251 31.08 -1.41 -5.80
N TRP A 252 31.84 -2.50 -5.61
CA TRP A 252 32.48 -2.84 -4.33
C TRP A 252 33.33 -1.70 -3.71
N PRO A 253 34.16 -0.95 -4.46
CA PRO A 253 34.96 0.14 -3.89
C PRO A 253 34.13 1.19 -3.16
N ALA A 254 32.94 1.54 -3.66
CA ALA A 254 32.03 2.49 -3.02
C ALA A 254 31.15 1.82 -1.95
N HIS A 255 30.76 0.57 -2.18
CA HIS A 255 29.88 -0.14 -1.25
C HIS A 255 30.56 -0.52 0.07
N LYS A 256 31.84 -0.88 0.04
CA LYS A 256 32.55 -1.49 1.17
C LYS A 256 32.50 -0.63 2.45
N ASP A 257 32.48 0.69 2.31
CA ASP A 257 32.48 1.65 3.43
C ASP A 257 31.13 1.68 4.17
N HIS A 258 30.05 1.24 3.51
CA HIS A 258 28.70 1.13 4.06
C HIS A 258 28.23 -0.33 4.19
N CYS A 259 29.12 -1.30 3.92
CA CYS A 259 28.80 -2.71 4.01
C CYS A 259 28.93 -3.21 5.46
N LEU A 260 28.28 -4.34 5.76
CA LEU A 260 28.49 -5.00 7.05
C LEU A 260 29.93 -5.55 7.13
N PRO A 261 30.56 -5.46 8.32
CA PRO A 261 31.88 -6.05 8.56
C PRO A 261 31.84 -7.56 8.36
N LYS A 262 33.00 -8.14 8.03
CA LYS A 262 33.11 -9.59 7.81
C LYS A 262 32.69 -10.33 9.09
N GLY A 263 31.71 -11.23 8.96
CA GLY A 263 31.19 -12.03 10.08
C GLY A 263 29.94 -11.47 10.76
N ALA A 264 29.51 -10.24 10.45
CA ALA A 264 28.22 -9.73 10.91
C ALA A 264 27.06 -10.44 10.18
N LYS A 265 25.96 -10.67 10.89
CA LYS A 265 24.76 -11.27 10.30
C LYS A 265 24.08 -10.28 9.34
N PRO A 266 23.61 -10.73 8.16
CA PRO A 266 22.81 -9.89 7.27
C PRO A 266 21.55 -9.39 7.97
N PHE A 267 21.04 -8.25 7.55
CA PHE A 267 19.75 -7.76 8.05
C PHE A 267 18.63 -8.73 7.61
N GLY A 268 17.86 -9.26 8.57
CA GLY A 268 16.63 -10.02 8.28
C GLY A 268 16.74 -11.55 8.25
N HIS A 269 17.76 -12.14 8.89
CA HIS A 269 17.83 -13.58 9.20
C HIS A 269 17.70 -13.85 10.70
#